data_AF-A0A1D3RMN8-F1
#
_entry.id   AF-A0A1D3RMN8-F1
#
_cell.length_a   1.000
_cell.length_b   1.000
_cell.length_c   1.000
_cell.angle_alpha   90.00
_cell.angle_beta   90.00
_cell.angle_gamma   90.00
#
_symmetry.space_group_name_H-M   'P 1'
#
loop_
_entity.id
_entity.type
_entity.pdbx_description
1 polymer ?
#
loop_
_entity_poly.entity_id
_entity_poly.type
_entity_poly.pdbx_seq_one_letter_code
_entity_poly.pdbx_strand_id
1 'polypeptide(L)'
;MHSTRAAVEEGVVAGGGTALVRAISALEGLEGINHDQKVGVDILRRAMSAPLRQIVANAGDEASVVCNEVANGSGNFGYNAATAEYGDMLAMGILDPAKVTRTALQNAASVAGLMITTEVMVADAPSEGGAPAAMPDMGGMGGMM
;
A
#
# COMPACT_ATOMS: atom_id res chain seq x y z
N MET A 1 -10.86 -12.69 -10.96
CA MET A 1 -10.33 -14.02 -10.58
C MET A 1 -8.94 -14.01 -9.92
N HIS A 2 -8.31 -12.85 -9.65
CA HIS A 2 -6.97 -12.82 -9.03
C HIS A 2 -7.01 -12.86 -7.49
N SER A 3 -7.93 -12.14 -6.84
CA SER A 3 -8.02 -12.08 -5.38
C SER A 3 -8.40 -13.42 -4.73
N THR A 4 -9.31 -14.18 -5.35
CA THR A 4 -9.72 -15.50 -4.86
C THR A 4 -8.57 -16.51 -4.92
N ARG A 5 -7.76 -16.48 -5.98
CA ARG A 5 -6.56 -17.33 -6.07
C ARG A 5 -5.54 -16.99 -4.97
N ALA A 6 -5.27 -15.70 -4.78
CA ALA A 6 -4.35 -15.25 -3.73
C ALA A 6 -4.84 -15.64 -2.31
N ALA A 7 -6.15 -15.61 -2.08
CA ALA A 7 -6.75 -16.01 -0.81
C ALA A 7 -6.63 -17.52 -0.57
N VAL A 8 -6.72 -18.35 -1.61
CA VAL A 8 -6.51 -19.80 -1.49
C VAL A 8 -5.05 -20.14 -1.18
N GLU A 9 -4.10 -19.37 -1.73
CA GLU A 9 -2.66 -19.64 -1.57
C GLU A 9 -2.13 -19.28 -0.18
N GLU A 10 -2.49 -18.12 0.37
CA GLU A 10 -1.91 -17.61 1.65
C GLU A 10 -2.97 -17.26 2.71
N GLY A 11 -4.25 -17.55 2.46
CA GLY A 11 -5.35 -17.21 3.36
C GLY A 11 -5.79 -15.74 3.26
N VAL A 12 -6.58 -15.33 4.25
CA VAL A 12 -7.22 -14.02 4.32
C VAL A 12 -6.96 -13.36 5.67
N VAL A 13 -6.98 -12.04 5.69
CA VAL A 13 -6.80 -11.20 6.88
C VAL A 13 -7.88 -10.12 6.95
N ALA A 14 -8.04 -9.49 8.11
CA ALA A 14 -8.93 -8.35 8.29
C ALA A 14 -8.54 -7.20 7.35
N GLY A 15 -9.46 -6.81 6.47
CA GLY A 15 -9.21 -5.80 5.44
C GLY A 15 -9.29 -4.37 5.96
N GLY A 16 -9.43 -3.42 5.04
CA GLY A 16 -9.59 -2.00 5.39
C GLY A 16 -8.36 -1.38 6.05
N GLY A 17 -7.17 -1.97 5.84
CA GLY A 17 -5.94 -1.56 6.52
C GLY A 17 -5.80 -2.06 7.96
N THR A 18 -6.79 -2.77 8.50
CA THR A 18 -6.77 -3.32 9.88
C THR A 18 -5.59 -4.26 10.09
N ALA A 19 -5.34 -5.19 9.17
CA ALA A 19 -4.22 -6.13 9.27
C ALA A 19 -2.84 -5.42 9.37
N LEU A 20 -2.66 -4.30 8.66
CA LEU A 20 -1.41 -3.53 8.74
C LEU A 20 -1.29 -2.81 10.08
N VAL A 21 -2.38 -2.24 10.61
CA VAL A 21 -2.39 -1.66 11.96
C VAL A 21 -2.08 -2.72 13.01
N ARG A 22 -2.63 -3.93 12.88
CA ARG A 22 -2.31 -5.06 13.77
C ARG A 22 -0.84 -5.46 13.69
N ALA A 23 -0.25 -5.45 12.49
CA ALA A 23 1.15 -5.79 12.32
C ALA A 23 2.12 -4.76 12.95
N ILE A 24 1.67 -3.54 13.30
CA ILE A 24 2.48 -2.56 14.01
C ILE A 24 2.88 -3.08 15.41
N SER A 25 2.03 -3.85 16.08
CA SER A 25 2.35 -4.39 17.41
C SER A 25 3.54 -5.34 17.38
N ALA A 26 3.78 -6.02 16.26
CA ALA A 26 4.97 -6.85 16.07
C ALA A 26 6.28 -6.03 16.02
N LEU A 27 6.18 -4.71 15.84
CA LEU A 27 7.32 -3.80 15.91
C LEU A 27 7.53 -3.24 17.33
N GLU A 28 6.65 -3.48 18.30
CA GLU A 28 6.84 -2.99 19.67
C GLU A 28 8.14 -3.52 20.28
N GLY A 29 8.93 -2.63 20.89
CA GLY A 29 10.24 -2.97 21.45
C GLY A 29 11.36 -3.16 20.41
N LEU A 30 11.06 -3.11 19.11
CA LEU A 30 12.10 -3.13 18.07
C LEU A 30 12.75 -1.75 17.95
N GLU A 31 14.01 -1.64 18.36
CA GLU A 31 14.80 -0.40 18.31
C GLU A 31 15.85 -0.37 17.18
N GLY A 32 16.21 -1.52 16.61
CA GLY A 32 17.34 -1.62 15.69
C GLY A 32 18.70 -1.57 16.40
N ILE A 33 19.78 -1.61 15.63
CA ILE A 33 21.16 -1.67 16.11
C ILE A 33 21.74 -0.27 16.39
N ASN A 34 21.17 0.77 15.76
CA ASN A 34 21.60 2.16 15.92
C ASN A 34 20.40 3.13 15.79
N HIS A 35 20.66 4.42 15.99
CA HIS A 35 19.64 5.46 15.93
C HIS A 35 18.92 5.53 14.58
N ASP A 36 19.65 5.40 13.47
CA ASP A 36 19.08 5.49 12.13
C ASP A 36 18.12 4.33 11.84
N GLN A 37 18.44 3.14 12.32
CA GLN A 37 17.54 1.99 12.24
C GLN A 37 16.29 2.21 13.11
N LYS A 38 16.40 2.83 14.29
CA LYS A 38 15.23 3.20 15.11
C LYS A 38 14.29 4.12 14.34
N VAL A 39 14.85 5.15 13.70
CA VAL A 39 14.10 6.06 12.82
C VAL A 39 13.44 5.29 11.66
N GLY A 40 14.14 4.34 11.05
CA GLY A 40 13.57 3.46 10.02
C GLY A 40 12.36 2.65 10.51
N VAL A 41 12.42 2.09 11.71
CA VAL A 41 11.27 1.38 12.31
C VAL A 41 10.11 2.34 12.56
N ASP A 42 10.37 3.56 13.06
CA ASP A 42 9.33 4.58 13.26
C ASP A 42 8.66 5.01 11.94
N ILE A 43 9.42 5.11 10.85
CA ILE A 43 8.89 5.35 9.52
C ILE A 43 7.93 4.23 9.10
N LEU A 44 8.31 2.96 9.33
CA LEU A 44 7.45 1.81 9.03
C LEU A 44 6.17 1.83 9.88
N ARG A 45 6.26 2.08 11.19
CA ARG A 45 5.09 2.20 12.08
C ARG A 45 4.10 3.24 11.56
N ARG A 46 4.60 4.41 11.15
CA ARG A 46 3.77 5.47 10.56
C ARG A 46 3.17 5.02 9.23
N ALA A 47 3.97 4.49 8.31
CA ALA A 47 3.54 4.10 6.97
C ALA A 47 2.46 3.00 6.99
N MET A 48 2.56 2.01 7.87
CA MET A 48 1.61 0.90 7.96
C MET A 48 0.20 1.33 8.36
N SER A 49 0.06 2.45 9.07
CA SER A 49 -1.26 3.03 9.40
C SER A 49 -1.86 3.87 8.27
N ALA A 50 -1.06 4.27 7.27
CA ALA A 50 -1.48 5.17 6.21
C ALA A 50 -2.64 4.63 5.34
N PRO A 51 -2.71 3.32 5.00
CA PRO A 51 -3.83 2.78 4.24
C PRO A 51 -5.18 2.94 4.94
N LEU A 52 -5.27 2.61 6.24
CA LEU A 52 -6.50 2.83 7.01
C LEU A 52 -6.84 4.32 7.05
N ARG A 53 -5.87 5.19 7.33
CA ARG A 53 -6.07 6.66 7.34
C ARG A 53 -6.64 7.16 6.03
N GLN A 54 -6.11 6.70 4.90
CA GLN A 54 -6.55 7.12 3.58
C GLN A 54 -7.97 6.64 3.29
N ILE A 55 -8.31 5.40 3.66
CA ILE A 55 -9.67 4.86 3.49
C ILE A 55 -10.68 5.68 4.30
N VAL A 56 -10.37 5.97 5.56
CA VAL A 56 -11.24 6.76 6.45
C VAL A 56 -11.40 8.20 5.95
N ALA A 57 -10.30 8.84 5.55
CA ALA A 57 -10.34 10.20 4.99
C ALA A 57 -11.17 10.26 3.70
N ASN A 58 -11.08 9.24 2.84
CA ASN A 58 -11.90 9.16 1.63
C ASN A 58 -13.38 8.94 1.93
N ALA A 59 -13.72 8.36 3.09
CA ALA A 59 -15.10 8.23 3.57
C ALA A 59 -15.63 9.51 4.23
N GLY A 60 -14.78 10.51 4.49
CA GLY A 60 -15.15 11.79 5.10
C GLY A 60 -15.09 11.82 6.63
N ASP A 61 -14.58 10.75 7.25
CA ASP A 61 -14.47 10.62 8.70
C ASP A 61 -13.09 11.06 9.23
N GLU A 62 -12.97 11.22 10.55
CA GLU A 62 -11.70 11.62 11.17
C GLU A 62 -10.75 10.40 11.33
N ALA A 63 -9.69 10.40 10.53
CA ALA A 63 -8.74 9.31 10.42
C ALA A 63 -7.94 8.99 11.70
N SER A 64 -7.62 10.00 12.51
CA SER A 64 -6.86 9.86 13.76
C SER A 64 -7.66 9.13 14.83
N VAL A 65 -8.94 9.47 15.00
CA VAL A 65 -9.89 8.85 15.93
C VAL A 65 -10.10 7.39 15.53
N VAL A 66 -10.40 7.14 14.25
CA VAL A 66 -10.60 5.77 13.77
C VAL A 66 -9.33 4.93 13.92
N CYS A 67 -8.17 5.45 13.53
CA CYS A 67 -6.92 4.69 13.66
C CYS A 67 -6.58 4.37 15.12
N ASN A 68 -6.83 5.30 16.05
CA ASN A 68 -6.59 5.07 17.47
C ASN A 68 -7.52 3.98 18.01
N GLU A 69 -8.82 4.06 17.70
CA GLU A 69 -9.81 3.07 18.12
C GLU A 69 -9.48 1.68 17.56
N VAL A 70 -9.17 1.60 16.26
CA VAL A 70 -8.73 0.34 15.64
C VAL A 70 -7.44 -0.15 16.31
N ALA A 71 -6.44 0.69 16.55
CA ALA A 71 -5.19 0.28 17.20
C ALA A 71 -5.41 -0.30 18.62
N ASN A 72 -6.33 0.26 19.40
CA ASN A 72 -6.67 -0.23 20.75
C ASN A 72 -7.49 -1.53 20.76
N GLY A 73 -8.13 -1.86 19.63
CA GLY A 73 -8.81 -3.14 19.46
C GLY A 73 -7.87 -4.32 19.25
N SER A 74 -8.44 -5.52 19.15
CA SER A 74 -7.68 -6.77 18.99
C SER A 74 -8.23 -7.63 17.85
N GLY A 75 -7.41 -8.56 17.35
CA GLY A 75 -7.81 -9.51 16.31
C GLY A 75 -8.39 -8.78 15.07
N ASN A 76 -9.59 -9.19 14.67
CA ASN A 76 -10.27 -8.68 13.47
C ASN A 76 -11.04 -7.39 13.71
N PHE A 77 -11.04 -6.82 14.92
CA PHE A 77 -11.74 -5.57 15.18
C PHE A 77 -11.20 -4.46 14.28
N GLY A 78 -12.06 -3.80 13.52
CA GLY A 78 -11.69 -2.75 12.59
C GLY A 78 -12.84 -1.79 12.34
N TYR A 79 -12.68 -0.95 11.33
CA TYR A 79 -13.66 0.07 10.94
C TYR A 79 -14.18 -0.19 9.53
N ASN A 80 -15.49 -0.33 9.40
CA ASN A 80 -16.17 -0.39 8.13
C ASN A 80 -16.45 1.02 7.60
N ALA A 81 -15.58 1.51 6.73
CA ALA A 81 -15.71 2.84 6.14
C ALA A 81 -16.93 3.02 5.21
N ALA A 82 -17.63 1.95 4.83
CA ALA A 82 -18.86 2.06 4.04
C ALA A 82 -20.10 2.33 4.91
N THR A 83 -20.11 1.87 6.17
CA THR A 83 -21.24 2.03 7.10
C THR A 83 -20.92 2.90 8.32
N ALA A 84 -19.66 3.30 8.48
CA ALA A 84 -19.15 4.02 9.65
C ALA A 84 -19.29 3.24 10.98
N GLU A 85 -19.22 1.91 10.92
CA GLU A 85 -19.37 1.03 12.09
C GLU A 85 -18.07 0.30 12.43
N TYR A 86 -17.86 0.06 13.73
CA TYR A 86 -16.75 -0.76 14.22
C TYR A 86 -17.22 -2.19 14.48
N GLY A 87 -16.34 -3.17 14.23
CA GLY A 87 -16.61 -4.56 14.57
C GLY A 87 -15.66 -5.54 13.91
N ASP A 88 -16.03 -6.82 13.87
CA ASP A 88 -15.21 -7.86 13.26
C ASP A 88 -15.26 -7.75 11.73
N MET A 89 -14.12 -7.34 11.14
CA MET A 89 -13.99 -7.11 9.71
C MET A 89 -14.23 -8.37 8.88
N LEU A 90 -13.87 -9.56 9.38
CA LEU A 90 -14.12 -10.82 8.67
C LEU A 90 -15.60 -11.17 8.71
N ALA A 91 -16.27 -10.97 9.85
CA ALA A 91 -17.71 -11.19 9.98
C ALA A 91 -18.52 -10.21 9.11
N MET A 92 -18.02 -8.97 8.94
CA MET A 92 -18.56 -7.98 8.02
C MET A 92 -18.24 -8.25 6.55
N GLY A 93 -17.44 -9.29 6.25
CA GLY A 93 -17.04 -9.64 4.88
C GLY A 93 -15.97 -8.73 4.28
N ILE A 94 -15.34 -7.86 5.08
CA ILE A 94 -14.27 -6.95 4.67
C ILE A 94 -12.93 -7.63 4.96
N LEU A 95 -12.49 -8.42 4.00
CA LEU A 95 -11.27 -9.21 4.09
C LEU A 95 -10.38 -8.95 2.88
N ASP A 96 -9.07 -9.02 3.13
CA ASP A 96 -8.05 -8.94 2.10
C ASP A 96 -7.29 -10.28 2.02
N PRO A 97 -6.91 -10.75 0.81
CA PRO A 97 -5.98 -11.87 0.70
C PRO A 97 -4.64 -11.52 1.36
N ALA A 98 -4.15 -12.37 2.26
CA ALA A 98 -2.93 -12.10 3.03
C ALA A 98 -1.72 -11.79 2.13
N LYS A 99 -1.62 -12.52 1.02
CA LYS A 99 -0.61 -12.32 -0.02
C LYS A 99 -0.59 -10.88 -0.55
N VAL A 100 -1.77 -10.28 -0.77
CA VAL A 100 -1.87 -8.93 -1.34
C VAL A 100 -1.34 -7.91 -0.34
N THR A 101 -1.79 -7.96 0.91
CA THR A 101 -1.33 -7.07 1.98
C THR A 101 0.18 -7.17 2.20
N ARG A 102 0.70 -8.40 2.28
CA ARG A 102 2.15 -8.67 2.44
C ARG A 102 2.96 -8.14 1.26
N THR A 103 2.55 -8.48 0.04
CA THR A 103 3.29 -8.10 -1.18
C THR A 103 3.26 -6.60 -1.38
N ALA A 104 2.14 -5.92 -1.08
CA ALA A 104 2.05 -4.47 -1.15
C ALA A 104 3.07 -3.78 -0.22
N LEU A 105 3.17 -4.24 1.04
CA LEU A 105 4.13 -3.70 2.00
C LEU A 105 5.58 -3.96 1.56
N GLN A 106 5.89 -5.19 1.13
CA GLN A 106 7.23 -5.57 0.69
C GLN A 106 7.69 -4.76 -0.53
N ASN A 107 6.82 -4.58 -1.53
CA ASN A 107 7.14 -3.81 -2.72
C ASN A 107 7.31 -2.31 -2.40
N ALA A 108 6.43 -1.76 -1.56
CA ALA A 108 6.53 -0.37 -1.13
C ALA A 108 7.84 -0.10 -0.37
N ALA A 109 8.21 -0.98 0.57
CA ALA A 109 9.46 -0.89 1.30
C ALA A 109 10.70 -1.02 0.38
N SER A 110 10.64 -1.91 -0.61
CA SER A 110 11.71 -2.11 -1.59
C SER A 110 11.98 -0.84 -2.41
N VAL A 111 10.93 -0.25 -2.99
CA VAL A 111 11.07 1.00 -3.77
C VAL A 111 11.48 2.17 -2.88
N ALA A 112 10.90 2.30 -1.69
CA ALA A 112 11.28 3.36 -0.75
C ALA A 112 12.76 3.26 -0.33
N GLY A 113 13.25 2.06 -0.04
CA GLY A 113 14.65 1.83 0.30
C GLY A 113 15.60 2.22 -0.83
N LEU A 114 15.26 1.88 -2.08
CA LEU A 114 16.00 2.32 -3.26
C LEU A 114 16.02 3.86 -3.37
N MET A 115 14.86 4.50 -3.22
CA MET A 115 14.74 5.97 -3.37
C MET A 115 15.50 6.73 -2.28
N ILE A 116 15.43 6.29 -1.02
CA ILE A 116 16.12 6.94 0.12
C ILE A 116 17.65 6.87 -0.02
N THR A 117 18.17 5.84 -0.69
CA THR A 117 19.61 5.66 -0.90
C THR A 117 20.11 6.22 -2.24
N THR A 118 19.21 6.82 -3.02
CA THR A 118 19.55 7.42 -4.33
C THR A 118 20.09 8.84 -4.13
N GLU A 119 21.41 9.00 -4.25
CA GLU A 119 22.07 10.32 -4.14
C GLU A 119 21.99 11.14 -5.43
N VAL A 120 21.98 10.47 -6.60
CA VAL A 120 22.01 11.13 -7.91
C VAL A 120 21.05 10.45 -8.87
N MET A 121 20.25 11.24 -9.57
CA MET A 121 19.40 10.83 -10.68
C MET A 121 19.84 11.56 -11.95
N VAL A 122 20.15 10.81 -13.01
CA VAL A 122 20.45 11.36 -14.34
C VAL A 122 19.24 11.13 -15.22
N ALA A 123 18.73 12.20 -15.83
CA ALA A 123 17.58 12.16 -16.71
C ALA A 123 17.90 12.86 -18.04
N ASP A 124 17.27 12.42 -19.12
CA ASP A 124 17.32 13.10 -20.40
C ASP A 124 16.63 14.47 -20.33
N ALA A 125 17.10 15.42 -21.14
CA ALA A 125 16.46 16.73 -21.23
C ALA A 125 15.01 16.56 -21.75
N PRO A 126 14.03 17.34 -21.24
CA PRO A 126 12.67 17.32 -21.77
C PRO A 126 12.69 17.60 -23.27
N SER A 127 12.16 16.70 -24.09
CA SER A 127 12.05 16.93 -25.53
C SER A 127 10.92 17.93 -25.79
N GLU A 128 11.19 19.00 -26.54
CA GLU A 128 10.15 19.86 -27.11
C GLU A 128 9.40 19.10 -28.22
N GLY A 129 8.47 18.22 -27.85
CA GLY A 129 7.73 17.42 -28.81
C GLY A 129 7.07 16.19 -28.20
N GLY A 130 5.97 16.40 -27.47
CA GLY A 130 5.10 15.31 -27.05
C GLY A 130 4.31 14.76 -28.22
N ALA A 131 4.65 13.55 -28.68
CA ALA A 131 3.70 12.54 -29.15
C ALA A 131 4.39 11.16 -29.07
N PRO A 132 3.72 10.12 -28.57
CA PRO A 132 4.26 8.77 -28.63
C PRO A 132 4.48 8.40 -30.10
N ALA A 133 5.64 7.79 -30.39
CA ALA A 133 5.98 7.31 -31.72
C ALA A 133 4.81 6.47 -32.26
N ALA A 134 4.10 7.01 -33.25
CA ALA A 134 3.15 6.23 -34.03
C ALA A 134 3.96 5.08 -34.64
N MET A 135 3.54 3.85 -34.34
CA MET A 135 4.04 2.64 -34.98
C MET A 135 4.14 2.87 -36.49
N PRO A 136 5.21 2.44 -37.18
CA PRO A 136 5.31 2.61 -38.62
C PRO A 136 4.17 1.84 -39.28
N ASP A 137 3.28 2.58 -39.93
CA ASP A 137 2.26 2.03 -40.81
C ASP A 137 2.99 1.36 -41.99
N MET A 138 3.03 0.04 -41.98
CA MET A 138 3.48 -0.80 -43.10
C MET A 138 2.42 -0.68 -44.21
N GLY A 139 2.46 0.42 -44.98
CA GLY A 139 1.47 0.64 -46.02
C GLY A 139 1.90 1.66 -47.07
N GLY A 140 2.25 1.18 -48.26
CA GLY A 140 2.11 1.97 -49.49
C GLY A 140 3.40 2.38 -50.21
N MET A 141 4.23 1.42 -50.60
CA MET A 141 5.20 1.65 -51.68
C MET A 141 4.42 1.70 -53.01
N GLY A 142 4.01 2.90 -53.41
CA GLY A 142 3.31 3.14 -54.68
C GLY A 142 3.68 4.49 -55.30
N GLY A 143 4.48 4.45 -56.38
CA GLY A 143 4.40 5.45 -57.44
C GLY A 143 5.70 6.15 -57.88
N MET A 144 6.23 5.71 -59.03
CA MET A 144 6.85 6.51 -60.09
C MET A 144 8.22 7.20 -59.86
N MET A 145 9.30 6.55 -60.31
CA MET A 145 9.93 6.77 -61.63
C MET A 145 10.60 5.47 -62.10
#